data_AF-A0A414Z435-F1
#
_entry.id   AF-A0A414Z435-F1
#
_cell.length_a   1.000
_cell.length_b   1.000
_cell.length_c   1.000
_cell.angle_alpha   90.00
_cell.angle_beta   90.00
_cell.angle_gamma   90.00
#
_symmetry.space_group_name_H-M   'P 1'
#
loop_
_entity.id
_entity.type
_entity.pdbx_description
1 polymer ?
#
loop_
_entity_poly.entity_id
_entity_poly.type
_entity_poly.pdbx_seq_one_letter_code
_entity_poly.pdbx_strand_id
1 'polypeptide(L)'
;MSKINPDTLRDLFLAVMTGNPDFEYVNGEQPFVIKYKGQRYHIYMIKLTSAYFKSRPDTTRAQLNRRVCFDEIKKSSDPFIFLGYDSDNDVLVCWNNKIAKARLNEKSTVSFYSRKIYQDQIILGEPKHFKLKNGDQPYFFKRKDLPLFLDKVNTLFPDIAEIPKQSERREKELYSTPNNNAENHLNDVELLALLKPMLVGPAKRTLEAVQTMMNYLRDRYGIHISMRECTTFLKTLHFDIVDGYVSHRENLNNVAEGINNTSKK
;
A
#
# COMPACT_ATOMS: atom_id res chain seq x y z
N MET A 1 6.88 20.16 -3.77
CA MET A 1 5.73 19.67 -4.55
C MET A 1 4.45 20.14 -3.86
N SER A 2 3.65 20.97 -4.54
CA SER A 2 2.41 21.54 -3.97
C SER A 2 1.37 20.44 -3.71
N LYS A 3 0.70 20.53 -2.57
CA LYS A 3 -0.47 19.69 -2.27
C LYS A 3 -1.59 20.08 -3.24
N ILE A 4 -2.04 19.15 -4.07
CA ILE A 4 -3.25 19.33 -4.88
C ILE A 4 -4.43 19.07 -3.94
N ASN A 5 -5.32 20.05 -3.77
CA ASN A 5 -6.53 19.89 -2.97
C ASN A 5 -7.42 18.83 -3.67
N PRO A 6 -8.02 17.85 -2.95
CA PRO A 6 -9.06 16.98 -3.49
C PRO A 6 -10.12 17.67 -4.39
N ASP A 7 -10.51 18.90 -4.07
CA ASP A 7 -11.48 19.68 -4.85
C ASP A 7 -10.94 20.02 -6.25
N THR A 8 -9.63 20.25 -6.35
CA THR A 8 -8.93 20.51 -7.61
C THR A 8 -9.04 19.34 -8.59
N LEU A 9 -9.21 18.10 -8.13
CA LEU A 9 -9.31 16.95 -9.05
C LEU A 9 -10.65 16.90 -9.79
N ARG A 10 -11.74 17.23 -9.11
CA ARG A 10 -13.06 17.37 -9.76
C ARG A 10 -12.98 18.53 -10.75
N ASP A 11 -12.43 19.66 -10.35
CA ASP A 11 -12.35 20.83 -11.24
C ASP A 11 -11.48 20.56 -12.47
N LEU A 12 -10.37 19.81 -12.32
CA LEU A 12 -9.54 19.35 -13.44
C LEU A 12 -10.28 18.42 -14.41
N PHE A 13 -11.21 17.60 -13.91
CA PHE A 13 -12.09 16.76 -14.72
C PHE A 13 -13.11 17.63 -15.45
N LEU A 14 -13.81 18.50 -14.73
CA LEU A 14 -14.82 19.41 -15.28
C LEU A 14 -14.21 20.32 -16.35
N ALA A 15 -12.99 20.81 -16.15
CA ALA A 15 -12.28 21.65 -17.12
C ALA A 15 -12.07 20.96 -18.49
N VAL A 16 -12.03 19.62 -18.54
CA VAL A 16 -11.93 18.88 -19.81
C VAL A 16 -13.30 18.57 -20.40
N MET A 17 -14.27 18.26 -19.54
CA MET A 17 -15.59 17.80 -19.97
C MET A 17 -16.57 18.93 -20.29
N THR A 18 -16.36 20.12 -19.72
CA THR A 18 -17.24 21.29 -19.94
C THR A 18 -17.21 21.69 -21.41
N GLY A 19 -18.40 21.83 -22.00
CA GLY A 19 -18.57 22.09 -23.43
C GLY A 19 -18.73 20.84 -24.30
N ASN A 20 -18.55 19.63 -23.74
CA ASN A 20 -18.95 18.41 -24.43
C ASN A 20 -20.48 18.28 -24.39
N PRO A 21 -21.18 18.15 -25.54
CA PRO A 21 -22.65 18.12 -25.59
C PRO A 21 -23.26 16.88 -24.93
N ASP A 22 -22.50 15.80 -24.83
CA ASP A 22 -22.95 14.55 -24.21
C ASP A 22 -22.76 14.53 -22.69
N PHE A 23 -22.14 15.57 -22.12
CA PHE A 23 -21.76 15.63 -20.71
C PHE A 23 -22.66 16.55 -19.89
N GLU A 24 -23.08 16.05 -18.73
CA GLU A 24 -23.81 16.80 -17.72
C GLU A 24 -23.20 16.49 -16.34
N TYR A 25 -22.86 17.53 -15.58
CA TYR A 25 -22.53 17.38 -14.17
C TYR A 25 -23.83 17.39 -13.34
N VAL A 26 -23.97 16.41 -12.44
CA VAL A 26 -25.21 16.25 -11.64
C VAL A 26 -25.04 16.83 -10.24
N ASN A 27 -24.14 16.29 -9.42
CA ASN A 27 -23.88 16.76 -8.05
C ASN A 27 -22.60 16.15 -7.43
N GLY A 28 -22.27 16.56 -6.22
CA GLY A 28 -21.23 15.95 -5.37
C GLY A 28 -19.82 16.56 -5.52
N GLU A 29 -18.91 16.18 -4.64
CA GLU A 29 -17.54 16.71 -4.66
C GLU A 29 -16.53 15.58 -4.88
N GLN A 30 -16.38 14.69 -3.90
CA GLN A 30 -15.57 13.48 -3.98
C GLN A 30 -16.19 12.38 -3.12
N PRO A 31 -16.93 11.41 -3.70
CA PRO A 31 -17.28 11.27 -5.12
C PRO A 31 -18.24 12.34 -5.66
N PHE A 32 -18.30 12.44 -6.98
CA PHE A 32 -19.29 13.24 -7.70
C PHE A 32 -20.03 12.40 -8.74
N VAL A 33 -21.20 12.88 -9.17
CA VAL A 33 -22.07 12.23 -10.14
C VAL A 33 -22.07 13.03 -11.43
N ILE A 34 -21.91 12.31 -12.54
CA ILE A 34 -22.03 12.84 -13.88
C ILE A 34 -23.04 12.02 -14.66
N LYS A 35 -23.52 12.59 -15.77
CA LYS A 35 -24.23 11.87 -16.81
C LYS A 35 -23.48 12.06 -18.13
N TYR A 36 -23.25 10.97 -18.84
CA TYR A 36 -22.58 10.96 -20.13
C TYR A 36 -23.36 10.08 -21.10
N LYS A 37 -23.80 10.65 -22.24
CA LYS A 37 -24.66 9.97 -23.24
C LYS A 37 -25.88 9.28 -22.62
N GLY A 38 -26.53 9.96 -21.68
CA GLY A 38 -27.71 9.44 -20.99
C GLY A 38 -27.42 8.56 -19.76
N GLN A 39 -26.24 7.96 -19.64
CA GLN A 39 -25.88 7.09 -18.52
C GLN A 39 -25.27 7.87 -17.35
N ARG A 40 -25.73 7.59 -16.13
CA ARG A 40 -25.17 8.16 -14.90
C ARG A 40 -23.96 7.37 -14.40
N TYR A 41 -22.97 8.06 -13.85
CA TYR A 41 -21.76 7.47 -13.27
C TYR A 41 -21.40 8.14 -11.95
N HIS A 42 -20.94 7.35 -10.98
CA HIS A 42 -20.25 7.84 -9.79
C HIS A 42 -18.74 7.89 -10.07
N ILE A 43 -18.13 9.07 -10.02
CA ILE A 43 -16.70 9.29 -10.23
C ILE A 43 -16.04 9.60 -8.89
N TYR A 44 -14.94 8.92 -8.58
CA TYR A 44 -14.08 9.27 -7.46
C TYR A 44 -12.64 9.38 -7.93
N MET A 45 -12.00 10.52 -7.64
CA MET A 45 -10.64 10.81 -8.11
C MET A 45 -9.72 11.06 -6.91
N ILE A 46 -8.52 10.50 -6.96
CA ILE A 46 -7.49 10.73 -5.95
C ILE A 46 -6.11 10.83 -6.59
N LYS A 47 -5.20 11.60 -5.96
CA LYS A 47 -3.81 11.67 -6.39
C LYS A 47 -3.11 10.31 -6.20
N LEU A 48 -2.30 9.93 -7.18
CA LEU A 48 -1.37 8.80 -7.05
C LEU A 48 -0.22 9.17 -6.11
N THR A 49 0.11 8.24 -5.21
CA THR A 49 1.20 8.41 -4.24
C THR A 49 2.18 7.24 -4.35
N SER A 50 3.43 7.42 -3.93
CA SER A 50 4.38 6.30 -3.84
C SER A 50 3.85 5.24 -2.86
N ALA A 51 3.99 3.97 -3.22
CA ALA A 51 3.61 2.86 -2.36
C ALA A 51 4.70 2.49 -1.32
N TYR A 52 5.83 3.22 -1.27
CA TYR A 52 6.94 3.05 -0.32
C TYR A 52 7.49 1.62 -0.22
N PHE A 53 7.59 0.92 -1.34
CA PHE A 53 8.30 -0.36 -1.40
C PHE A 53 9.79 -0.12 -1.68
N LYS A 54 10.68 -0.44 -0.73
CA LYS A 54 12.14 -0.30 -0.89
C LYS A 54 12.67 -1.01 -2.13
N SER A 55 12.11 -2.17 -2.48
CA SER A 55 12.50 -2.97 -3.65
C SER A 55 11.84 -2.55 -4.96
N ARG A 56 10.85 -1.63 -4.93
CA ARG A 56 10.05 -1.22 -6.10
C ARG A 56 9.69 0.27 -5.99
N PRO A 57 10.69 1.16 -6.10
CA PRO A 57 10.50 2.60 -5.89
C PRO A 57 9.51 3.23 -6.88
N ASP A 58 9.32 2.59 -8.04
CA ASP A 58 8.41 3.03 -9.09
C ASP A 58 6.96 2.60 -8.86
N THR A 59 6.65 1.92 -7.76
CA THR A 59 5.26 1.52 -7.46
C THR A 59 4.49 2.71 -6.91
N THR A 60 3.39 3.05 -7.58
CA THR A 60 2.44 4.05 -7.11
C THR A 60 1.14 3.38 -6.68
N ARG A 61 0.34 4.09 -5.90
CA ARG A 61 -0.97 3.63 -5.46
C ARG A 61 -1.98 4.76 -5.33
N ALA A 62 -3.24 4.39 -5.48
CA ALA A 62 -4.39 5.14 -5.02
C ALA A 62 -5.03 4.42 -3.82
N GLN A 63 -5.31 5.16 -2.75
CA GLN A 63 -5.88 4.61 -1.53
C GLN A 63 -7.34 5.03 -1.40
N LEU A 64 -8.22 4.04 -1.44
CA LEU A 64 -9.66 4.18 -1.26
C LEU A 64 -9.98 3.95 0.23
N ASN A 65 -10.00 5.03 0.99
CA ASN A 65 -10.38 5.01 2.41
C ASN A 65 -11.90 4.84 2.56
N ARG A 66 -12.34 4.18 3.63
CA ARG A 66 -13.76 4.03 3.96
C ARG A 66 -14.48 5.38 4.01
N ARG A 67 -15.68 5.46 3.43
CA ARG A 67 -16.56 6.65 3.48
C ARG A 67 -18.01 6.21 3.63
N VAL A 68 -18.83 7.00 4.32
CA VAL A 68 -20.25 6.68 4.53
C VAL A 68 -21.00 6.58 3.19
N CYS A 69 -20.79 7.53 2.27
CA CYS A 69 -21.44 7.55 0.96
C CYS A 69 -21.11 6.34 0.08
N PHE A 70 -20.02 5.61 0.35
CA PHE A 70 -19.66 4.44 -0.43
C PHE A 70 -20.62 3.26 -0.25
N ASP A 71 -21.32 3.16 0.88
CA ASP A 71 -22.30 2.09 1.10
C ASP A 71 -23.53 2.28 0.18
N GLU A 72 -23.94 3.52 -0.07
CA GLU A 72 -25.03 3.85 -0.99
C GLU A 72 -24.61 3.66 -2.45
N ILE A 73 -23.42 4.16 -2.81
CA ILE A 73 -22.86 3.99 -4.17
C ILE A 73 -22.70 2.51 -4.51
N LYS A 74 -22.28 1.68 -3.55
CA LYS A 74 -22.13 0.23 -3.74
C LYS A 74 -23.47 -0.46 -4.07
N LYS A 75 -24.58 0.02 -3.50
CA LYS A 75 -25.95 -0.50 -3.74
C LYS A 75 -26.60 0.08 -5.00
N SER A 76 -26.18 1.26 -5.46
CA SER A 76 -26.68 1.89 -6.69
C SER A 76 -26.49 1.00 -7.91
N SER A 77 -27.36 1.12 -8.92
CA SER A 77 -27.15 0.50 -10.24
C SER A 77 -26.10 1.25 -11.07
N ASP A 78 -25.85 2.54 -10.78
CA ASP A 78 -24.93 3.38 -11.54
C ASP A 78 -23.48 2.87 -11.43
N PRO A 79 -22.70 2.77 -12.52
CA PRO A 79 -21.31 2.34 -12.46
C PRO A 79 -20.45 3.28 -11.59
N PHE A 80 -19.45 2.70 -10.92
CA PHE A 80 -18.48 3.46 -10.12
C PHE A 80 -17.12 3.45 -10.82
N ILE A 81 -16.62 4.64 -11.16
CA ILE A 81 -15.34 4.84 -11.83
C ILE A 81 -14.36 5.40 -10.80
N PHE A 82 -13.28 4.65 -10.56
CA PHE A 82 -12.21 5.06 -9.65
C PHE A 82 -10.96 5.45 -10.44
N LEU A 83 -10.53 6.71 -10.27
CA LEU A 83 -9.40 7.29 -10.99
C LEU A 83 -8.27 7.70 -10.05
N GLY A 84 -7.05 7.30 -10.41
CA GLY A 84 -5.81 7.82 -9.86
C GLY A 84 -5.24 8.89 -10.78
N TYR A 85 -4.81 10.03 -10.24
CA TYR A 85 -4.21 11.13 -11.01
C TYR A 85 -2.72 11.27 -10.71
N ASP A 86 -1.90 11.17 -11.76
CA ASP A 86 -0.49 11.55 -11.75
C ASP A 86 -0.35 12.99 -12.28
N SER A 87 -0.05 13.91 -11.36
CA SER A 87 0.09 15.34 -11.65
C SER A 87 1.31 15.68 -12.48
N ASP A 88 2.35 14.85 -12.43
CA ASP A 88 3.61 15.19 -13.10
C ASP A 88 3.50 14.95 -14.61
N ASN A 89 2.71 13.94 -15.00
CA ASN A 89 2.53 13.55 -16.41
C ASN A 89 1.15 13.92 -16.99
N ASP A 90 0.25 14.50 -16.20
CA ASP A 90 -1.17 14.73 -16.55
C ASP A 90 -1.88 13.44 -17.01
N VAL A 91 -1.66 12.34 -16.25
CA VAL A 91 -2.15 10.99 -16.56
C VAL A 91 -3.21 10.56 -15.55
N LEU A 92 -4.30 10.00 -16.06
CA LEU A 92 -5.32 9.30 -15.29
C LEU A 92 -5.14 7.79 -15.42
N VAL A 93 -5.38 7.10 -14.30
CA VAL A 93 -5.35 5.64 -14.20
C VAL A 93 -6.70 5.17 -13.70
N CYS A 94 -7.41 4.39 -14.50
CA CYS A 94 -8.68 3.75 -14.13
C CYS A 94 -8.45 2.29 -13.81
N TRP A 95 -8.97 1.82 -12.68
CA TRP A 95 -9.08 0.38 -12.40
C TRP A 95 -10.42 -0.15 -12.86
N ASN A 96 -10.56 -1.47 -12.95
CA ASN A 96 -11.80 -2.12 -13.32
C ASN A 96 -12.94 -1.63 -12.40
N ASN A 97 -13.96 -1.00 -13.01
CA ASN A 97 -15.09 -0.36 -12.34
C ASN A 97 -15.87 -1.34 -11.45
N LYS A 98 -16.09 -2.57 -11.91
CA LYS A 98 -16.79 -3.62 -11.16
C LYS A 98 -15.98 -4.06 -9.94
N ILE A 99 -14.67 -4.28 -10.09
CA ILE A 99 -13.77 -4.63 -8.97
C ILE A 99 -13.69 -3.47 -7.98
N ALA A 100 -13.51 -2.24 -8.46
CA ALA A 100 -13.41 -1.06 -7.60
C ALA A 100 -14.68 -0.87 -6.77
N LYS A 101 -15.86 -1.00 -7.41
CA LYS A 101 -17.16 -0.92 -6.74
C LYS A 101 -17.36 -2.01 -5.69
N ALA A 102 -17.00 -3.26 -6.00
CA ALA A 102 -17.14 -4.38 -5.08
C ALA A 102 -16.31 -4.19 -3.79
N ARG A 103 -15.15 -3.54 -3.89
CA ARG A 103 -14.22 -3.30 -2.78
C ARG A 103 -14.55 -2.04 -1.97
N LEU A 104 -15.56 -1.25 -2.36
CA LEU A 104 -16.04 -0.12 -1.56
C LEU A 104 -16.39 -0.57 -0.15
N ASN A 105 -15.81 0.12 0.84
CA ASN A 105 -15.94 -0.14 2.28
C ASN A 105 -15.64 -1.57 2.76
N GLU A 106 -14.99 -2.41 1.94
CA GLU A 106 -14.60 -3.77 2.32
C GLU A 106 -13.56 -3.79 3.45
N LYS A 107 -12.65 -2.80 3.45
CA LYS A 107 -11.63 -2.58 4.49
C LYS A 107 -11.59 -1.10 4.86
N SER A 108 -10.87 -0.77 5.93
CA SER A 108 -10.63 0.63 6.33
C SER A 108 -9.96 1.43 5.22
N THR A 109 -8.99 0.82 4.54
CA THR A 109 -8.33 1.35 3.35
C THR A 109 -8.08 0.24 2.35
N VAL A 110 -8.47 0.48 1.10
CA VAL A 110 -8.22 -0.41 -0.03
C VAL A 110 -7.19 0.25 -0.94
N SER A 111 -6.10 -0.44 -1.25
CA SER A 111 -5.07 0.08 -2.16
C SER A 111 -5.23 -0.50 -3.56
N PHE A 112 -5.13 0.38 -4.55
CA PHE A 112 -5.08 0.05 -5.97
C PHE A 112 -3.72 0.50 -6.51
N TYR A 113 -3.00 -0.42 -7.14
CA TYR A 113 -1.61 -0.21 -7.54
C TYR A 113 -1.49 0.23 -8.99
N SER A 114 -0.40 0.94 -9.27
CA SER A 114 0.06 1.36 -10.59
C SER A 114 1.59 1.47 -10.57
N ARG A 115 2.22 1.90 -11.67
CA ARG A 115 3.67 2.08 -11.79
C ARG A 115 3.99 3.41 -12.46
N LYS A 116 4.96 4.15 -11.92
CA LYS A 116 5.41 5.44 -12.47
C LYS A 116 5.95 5.27 -13.90
N ILE A 117 6.74 4.22 -14.13
CA ILE A 117 7.26 3.90 -15.48
C ILE A 117 6.15 3.74 -16.54
N TYR A 118 4.94 3.28 -16.15
CA TYR A 118 3.81 3.19 -17.06
C TYR A 118 3.10 4.53 -17.26
N GLN A 119 3.04 5.36 -16.23
CA GLN A 119 2.51 6.73 -16.34
C GLN A 119 3.37 7.58 -17.28
N ASP A 120 4.70 7.45 -17.20
CA ASP A 120 5.66 8.19 -18.01
C ASP A 120 5.56 7.86 -19.52
N GLN A 121 5.03 6.68 -19.87
CA GLN A 121 4.89 6.21 -21.25
C GLN A 121 3.60 6.68 -21.95
N ILE A 122 2.66 7.31 -21.23
CA ILE A 122 1.37 7.67 -21.80
C ILE A 122 1.46 8.96 -22.60
N ILE A 123 0.97 8.91 -23.83
CA ILE A 123 0.91 10.02 -24.78
C ILE A 123 -0.57 10.32 -25.07
N LEU A 124 -0.86 11.58 -25.40
CA LEU A 124 -2.21 12.04 -25.74
C LEU A 124 -2.78 11.25 -26.93
N GLY A 125 -4.02 10.79 -26.83
CA GLY A 125 -4.70 10.00 -27.85
C GLY A 125 -4.30 8.53 -27.89
N GLU A 126 -3.33 8.09 -27.08
CA GLU A 126 -2.86 6.69 -27.01
C GLU A 126 -3.07 6.06 -25.64
N PRO A 127 -4.34 5.85 -25.22
CA PRO A 127 -4.60 5.22 -23.95
C PRO A 127 -4.28 3.72 -23.99
N LYS A 128 -3.72 3.18 -22.90
CA LYS A 128 -3.16 1.82 -22.86
C LYS A 128 -3.49 1.09 -21.57
N HIS A 129 -3.59 -0.23 -21.67
CA HIS A 129 -3.61 -1.12 -20.50
C HIS A 129 -2.19 -1.62 -20.20
N PHE A 130 -1.84 -1.69 -18.92
CA PHE A 130 -0.62 -2.36 -18.47
C PHE A 130 -0.96 -3.48 -17.48
N LYS A 131 -0.49 -4.70 -17.77
CA LYS A 131 -0.65 -5.83 -16.87
C LYS A 131 0.35 -5.71 -15.71
N LEU A 132 -0.17 -5.71 -14.49
CA LEU A 132 0.61 -5.69 -13.26
C LEU A 132 0.93 -7.12 -12.81
N LYS A 133 1.93 -7.26 -11.93
CA LYS A 133 2.36 -8.57 -11.39
C LYS A 133 1.24 -9.29 -10.63
N ASN A 134 0.30 -8.57 -10.03
CA ASN A 134 -0.85 -9.14 -9.33
C ASN A 134 -1.98 -9.59 -10.28
N GLY A 135 -1.82 -9.40 -11.59
CA GLY A 135 -2.82 -9.71 -12.61
C GLY A 135 -3.78 -8.57 -12.92
N ASP A 136 -3.77 -7.48 -12.14
CA ASP A 136 -4.59 -6.31 -12.45
C ASP A 136 -4.11 -5.66 -13.76
N GLN A 137 -5.05 -5.11 -14.51
CA GLN A 137 -4.77 -4.45 -15.78
C GLN A 137 -5.42 -3.05 -15.84
N PRO A 138 -4.93 -2.09 -15.04
CA PRO A 138 -5.45 -0.73 -15.08
C PRO A 138 -5.29 -0.10 -16.47
N TYR A 139 -6.19 0.82 -16.78
CA TYR A 139 -6.24 1.59 -18.01
C TYR A 139 -5.67 2.98 -17.77
N PHE A 140 -4.76 3.43 -18.63
CA PHE A 140 -4.02 4.66 -18.47
C PHE A 140 -4.26 5.56 -19.67
N PHE A 141 -4.48 6.86 -19.43
CA PHE A 141 -4.81 7.82 -20.47
C PHE A 141 -4.47 9.25 -20.03
N LYS A 142 -4.27 10.18 -20.97
CA LYS A 142 -4.11 11.59 -20.60
C LYS A 142 -5.44 12.14 -20.09
N ARG A 143 -5.40 13.09 -19.16
CA ARG A 143 -6.63 13.74 -18.67
C ARG A 143 -7.46 14.37 -19.80
N LYS A 144 -6.80 14.92 -20.83
CA LYS A 144 -7.47 15.46 -22.02
C LYS A 144 -8.23 14.40 -22.85
N ASP A 145 -7.92 13.11 -22.69
CA ASP A 145 -8.62 12.00 -23.35
C ASP A 145 -9.83 11.49 -22.54
N LEU A 146 -10.29 12.23 -21.54
CA LEU A 146 -11.49 11.88 -20.76
C LEU A 146 -12.73 11.57 -21.62
N PRO A 147 -13.05 12.32 -22.70
CA PRO A 147 -14.14 11.96 -23.60
C PRO A 147 -13.92 10.59 -24.26
N LEU A 148 -12.72 10.33 -24.80
CA LEU A 148 -12.36 9.05 -25.43
C LEU A 148 -12.45 7.89 -24.43
N PHE A 149 -12.12 8.13 -23.17
CA PHE A 149 -12.26 7.17 -22.08
C PHE A 149 -13.73 6.87 -21.79
N LEU A 150 -14.57 7.90 -21.62
CA LEU A 150 -15.99 7.74 -21.29
C LEU A 150 -16.78 7.05 -22.42
N ASP A 151 -16.37 7.23 -23.68
CA ASP A 151 -16.93 6.50 -24.83
C ASP A 151 -16.74 4.98 -24.72
N LYS A 152 -15.67 4.54 -24.07
CA LYS A 152 -15.28 3.13 -23.99
C LYS A 152 -15.50 2.50 -22.62
N VAL A 153 -15.78 3.29 -21.58
CA VAL A 153 -15.66 2.85 -20.17
C VAL A 153 -16.50 1.62 -19.83
N ASN A 154 -17.63 1.42 -20.50
CA ASN A 154 -18.52 0.27 -20.28
C ASN A 154 -17.98 -1.03 -20.87
N THR A 155 -17.04 -0.96 -21.82
CA THR A 155 -16.44 -2.11 -22.50
C THR A 155 -14.92 -2.22 -22.29
N LEU A 156 -14.31 -1.27 -21.56
CA LEU A 156 -12.87 -1.24 -21.30
C LEU A 156 -12.35 -2.47 -20.56
N PHE A 157 -13.15 -3.03 -19.67
CA PHE A 157 -12.74 -4.16 -18.83
C PHE A 157 -13.59 -5.38 -19.18
N PRO A 158 -12.98 -6.57 -19.33
CA PRO A 158 -13.72 -7.78 -19.63
C PRO A 158 -14.75 -8.06 -18.54
N ASP A 159 -15.90 -8.59 -18.95
CA ASP A 159 -16.90 -9.07 -18.03
C ASP A 159 -16.29 -10.13 -17.12
N ILE A 160 -16.54 -9.94 -15.83
CA ILE A 160 -15.98 -10.79 -14.80
C ILE A 160 -16.79 -12.10 -14.77
N ALA A 161 -16.60 -12.96 -15.78
CA ALA A 161 -17.21 -14.30 -15.83
C ALA A 161 -16.72 -15.19 -14.67
N GLU A 162 -15.59 -14.82 -14.06
CA GLU A 162 -15.15 -15.37 -12.80
C GLU A 162 -14.58 -14.22 -12.00
N ILE A 163 -15.34 -13.71 -11.01
CA ILE A 163 -14.67 -13.02 -9.91
C ILE A 163 -13.91 -14.18 -9.28
N PRO A 164 -12.57 -14.28 -9.39
CA PRO A 164 -11.90 -15.21 -8.51
C PRO A 164 -12.33 -14.71 -7.15
N LYS A 165 -13.05 -15.54 -6.38
CA LYS A 165 -13.30 -15.24 -4.98
C LYS A 165 -11.93 -14.86 -4.44
N GLN A 166 -11.69 -13.57 -4.24
CA GLN A 166 -10.50 -13.11 -3.55
C GLN A 166 -10.74 -13.32 -2.05
N SER A 167 -11.38 -14.45 -1.69
CA SER A 167 -11.19 -15.11 -0.43
C SER A 167 -9.83 -15.80 -0.52
N GLU A 168 -8.83 -15.15 0.07
CA GLU A 168 -7.70 -15.84 0.73
C GLU A 168 -6.67 -16.56 -0.14
N ARG A 169 -6.82 -16.68 -1.46
CA ARG A 169 -5.85 -17.37 -2.32
C ARG A 169 -5.14 -16.43 -3.29
N ARG A 170 -4.20 -15.63 -2.76
CA ARG A 170 -2.99 -15.11 -3.46
C ARG A 170 -2.04 -14.31 -2.54
N GLU A 171 -2.06 -14.58 -1.24
CA GLU A 171 -0.89 -14.37 -0.37
C GLU A 171 -0.11 -15.68 -0.10
N LYS A 172 -0.66 -16.84 -0.52
CA LYS A 172 -0.07 -18.17 -0.23
C LYS A 172 0.98 -18.70 -1.20
N GLU A 173 1.35 -17.99 -2.28
CA GLU A 173 2.36 -18.48 -3.24
C GLU A 173 3.60 -17.58 -3.41
N LEU A 174 3.75 -16.52 -2.59
CA LEU A 174 5.04 -15.84 -2.44
C LEU A 174 5.64 -15.94 -1.03
N TYR A 175 4.93 -16.60 -0.11
CA TYR A 175 5.43 -17.10 1.16
C TYR A 175 4.71 -18.41 1.44
N SER A 176 5.07 -19.47 0.70
CA SER A 176 5.05 -20.79 1.32
C SER A 176 6.06 -20.72 2.45
N THR A 177 5.58 -20.36 3.64
CA THR A 177 6.27 -20.57 4.90
C THR A 177 6.69 -22.03 4.95
N PRO A 178 8.00 -22.34 5.02
CA PRO A 178 8.38 -23.50 5.79
C PRO A 178 8.09 -23.11 7.23
N ASN A 179 6.91 -23.49 7.74
CA ASN A 179 6.57 -23.56 9.16
C ASN A 179 7.37 -22.57 10.04
N ASN A 180 6.97 -21.27 10.07
CA ASN A 180 7.74 -20.21 10.74
C ASN A 180 7.87 -20.50 12.24
N ASN A 181 8.93 -21.20 12.63
CA ASN A 181 9.37 -21.48 13.99
C ASN A 181 9.95 -20.22 14.69
N ALA A 182 9.60 -19.02 14.22
CA ALA A 182 10.08 -17.75 14.74
C ALA A 182 9.83 -17.61 16.25
N GLU A 183 8.68 -18.11 16.71
CA GLU A 183 8.27 -18.15 18.12
C GLU A 183 9.29 -18.90 19.00
N ASN A 184 9.92 -19.95 18.47
CA ASN A 184 10.93 -20.73 19.19
C ASN A 184 12.22 -19.94 19.45
N HIS A 185 12.43 -18.83 18.74
CA HIS A 185 13.63 -18.00 18.82
C HIS A 185 13.40 -16.65 19.51
N LEU A 186 12.17 -16.36 19.95
CA LEU A 186 11.85 -15.09 20.63
C LEU A 186 12.49 -14.95 22.00
N ASN A 187 12.84 -16.07 22.63
CA ASN A 187 13.53 -16.12 23.92
C ASN A 187 15.06 -16.17 23.78
N ASP A 188 15.60 -15.97 22.57
CA ASP A 188 17.05 -15.87 22.36
C ASP A 188 17.60 -14.67 23.16
N VAL A 189 18.52 -14.96 24.07
CA VAL A 189 19.07 -14.00 25.02
C VAL A 189 19.80 -12.85 24.32
N GLU A 190 20.47 -13.11 23.19
CA GLU A 190 21.14 -12.07 22.41
C GLU A 190 20.13 -11.15 21.71
N LEU A 191 19.04 -11.71 21.19
CA LEU A 191 17.94 -10.93 20.62
C LEU A 191 17.29 -10.05 21.69
N LEU A 192 16.97 -10.61 22.85
CA LEU A 192 16.35 -9.89 23.95
C LEU A 192 17.27 -8.78 24.49
N ALA A 193 18.58 -9.01 24.57
CA ALA A 193 19.56 -8.00 24.96
C ALA A 193 19.63 -6.82 23.97
N LEU A 194 19.52 -7.09 22.66
CA LEU A 194 19.46 -6.04 21.63
C LEU A 194 18.16 -5.22 21.70
N LEU A 195 17.04 -5.89 21.98
CA LEU A 195 15.72 -5.26 21.99
C LEU A 195 15.41 -4.49 23.28
N LYS A 196 15.94 -4.93 24.42
CA LYS A 196 15.71 -4.29 25.74
C LYS A 196 15.96 -2.78 25.74
N PRO A 197 17.12 -2.24 25.31
CA PRO A 197 17.37 -0.79 25.31
C PRO A 197 16.55 0.00 24.28
N MET A 198 15.85 -0.68 23.36
CA MET A 198 14.96 -0.05 22.37
C MET A 198 13.51 0.00 22.86
N LEU A 199 13.12 -0.94 23.75
CA LEU A 199 11.75 -1.12 24.23
C LEU A 199 11.55 -0.72 25.70
N VAL A 200 12.61 -0.75 26.50
CA VAL A 200 12.61 -0.43 27.93
C VAL A 200 13.46 0.85 28.13
N GLY A 201 12.80 2.00 28.03
CA GLY A 201 13.41 3.32 28.18
C GLY A 201 12.41 4.45 27.95
N PRO A 202 12.78 5.72 28.27
CA PRO A 202 11.87 6.87 28.16
C PRO A 202 11.48 7.20 26.71
N ALA A 203 12.30 6.79 25.73
CA ALA A 203 12.01 6.91 24.31
C ALA A 203 11.88 5.51 23.68
N LYS A 204 10.63 5.02 23.52
CA LYS A 204 10.37 3.74 22.85
C LYS A 204 10.69 3.84 21.37
N ARG A 205 11.72 3.11 20.92
CA ARG A 205 12.20 3.09 19.53
C ARG A 205 11.61 1.87 18.80
N THR A 206 10.28 1.79 18.77
CA THR A 206 9.55 0.60 18.28
C THR A 206 9.89 0.25 16.84
N LEU A 207 10.08 1.25 15.96
CA LEU A 207 10.45 0.99 14.56
C LEU A 207 11.87 0.40 14.43
N GLU A 208 12.80 0.88 15.26
CA GLU A 208 14.17 0.36 15.34
C GLU A 208 14.15 -1.07 15.88
N ALA A 209 13.38 -1.34 16.95
CA ALA A 209 13.19 -2.68 17.50
C ALA A 209 12.62 -3.66 16.47
N VAL A 210 11.63 -3.23 15.67
CA VAL A 210 11.05 -4.04 14.60
C VAL A 210 12.10 -4.38 13.53
N GLN A 211 12.86 -3.38 13.08
CA GLN A 211 13.90 -3.60 12.07
C GLN A 211 15.05 -4.48 12.61
N THR A 212 15.40 -4.34 13.89
CA THR A 212 16.42 -5.15 14.57
C THR A 212 15.99 -6.61 14.65
N MET A 213 14.77 -6.90 15.12
CA MET A 213 14.28 -8.27 15.22
C MET A 213 14.13 -8.95 13.85
N MET A 214 13.64 -8.22 12.84
CA MET A 214 13.54 -8.74 11.48
C MET A 214 14.90 -9.09 10.86
N ASN A 215 15.92 -8.26 11.07
CA ASN A 215 17.26 -8.57 10.57
C ASN A 215 17.89 -9.72 11.36
N TYR A 216 17.75 -9.72 12.68
CA TYR A 216 18.31 -10.77 13.53
C TYR A 216 17.78 -12.16 13.17
N LEU A 217 16.46 -12.30 13.04
CA LEU A 217 15.83 -13.58 12.67
C LEU A 217 16.20 -14.02 11.25
N ARG A 218 16.35 -13.07 10.31
CA ARG A 218 16.81 -13.36 8.96
C ARG A 218 18.27 -13.81 8.94
N ASP A 219 19.15 -13.04 9.56
CA ASP A 219 20.58 -13.21 9.43
C ASP A 219 21.08 -14.41 10.24
N ARG A 220 20.44 -14.73 11.37
CA ARG A 220 20.84 -15.84 12.25
C ARG A 220 20.09 -17.14 12.02
N TYR A 221 18.82 -17.07 11.63
CA TYR A 221 17.95 -18.24 11.51
C TYR A 221 17.36 -18.43 10.10
N GLY A 222 17.63 -17.51 9.16
CA GLY A 222 17.03 -17.55 7.82
C GLY A 222 15.51 -17.29 7.83
N ILE A 223 14.96 -16.79 8.94
CA ILE A 223 13.52 -16.64 9.14
C ILE A 223 13.09 -15.27 8.66
N HIS A 224 12.13 -15.26 7.73
CA HIS A 224 11.50 -14.04 7.23
C HIS A 224 10.13 -13.84 7.89
N ILE A 225 10.00 -12.78 8.68
CA ILE A 225 8.73 -12.36 9.29
C ILE A 225 8.30 -10.99 8.75
N SER A 226 6.99 -10.75 8.69
CA SER A 226 6.45 -9.44 8.32
C SER A 226 6.58 -8.43 9.47
N MET A 227 6.53 -7.14 9.14
CA MET A 227 6.46 -6.05 10.14
C MET A 227 5.28 -6.24 11.13
N ARG A 228 4.16 -6.78 10.64
CA ARG A 228 2.95 -7.02 11.44
C ARG A 228 3.18 -8.14 12.46
N GLU A 229 3.72 -9.28 12.02
CA GLU A 229 4.10 -10.39 12.91
C GLU A 229 5.14 -9.95 13.93
N CYS A 230 6.16 -9.21 13.48
CA CYS A 230 7.17 -8.64 14.35
C CYS A 230 6.57 -7.75 15.44
N THR A 231 5.63 -6.88 15.08
CA THR A 231 4.95 -5.99 16.05
C THR A 231 4.11 -6.78 17.06
N THR A 232 3.56 -7.93 16.67
CA THR A 232 2.84 -8.83 17.59
C THR A 232 3.81 -9.50 18.55
N PHE A 233 4.92 -10.05 18.05
CA PHE A 233 5.94 -10.71 18.88
C PHE A 233 6.61 -9.76 19.87
N LEU A 234 6.91 -8.52 19.48
CA LEU A 234 7.49 -7.54 20.41
C LEU A 234 6.59 -7.25 21.63
N LYS A 235 5.27 -7.47 21.53
CA LYS A 235 4.33 -7.29 22.65
C LYS A 235 4.31 -8.48 23.61
N THR A 236 4.84 -9.63 23.20
CA THR A 236 4.85 -10.87 23.99
C THR A 236 6.23 -11.15 24.62
N LEU A 237 7.22 -10.29 24.38
CA LEU A 237 8.57 -10.47 24.93
C LEU A 237 8.61 -10.12 26.42
N HIS A 238 9.25 -11.00 27.19
CA HIS A 238 9.58 -10.81 28.59
C HIS A 238 11.10 -10.71 28.72
N PHE A 239 11.60 -9.68 29.41
CA PHE A 239 13.04 -9.40 29.52
C PHE A 239 13.67 -9.93 30.82
N ASP A 240 12.92 -10.70 31.59
CA ASP A 240 13.28 -11.15 32.95
C ASP A 240 14.53 -12.05 32.97
N ILE A 241 14.85 -12.70 31.84
CA ILE A 241 16.01 -13.59 31.66
C ILE A 241 17.30 -12.79 31.33
N VAL A 242 17.17 -11.56 30.83
CA VAL A 242 18.31 -10.73 30.35
C VAL A 242 19.10 -10.13 31.51
N ASP A 243 18.48 -9.92 32.67
CA ASP A 243 19.13 -9.28 33.83
C ASP A 243 20.25 -10.13 34.46
N GLY A 244 20.22 -11.45 34.29
CA GLY A 244 21.32 -12.34 34.68
C GLY A 244 22.46 -12.43 33.64
N TYR A 245 22.15 -12.26 32.35
CA TYR A 245 23.11 -12.43 31.26
C TYR A 245 24.02 -11.21 31.06
N VAL A 246 23.47 -10.00 31.22
CA VAL A 246 24.26 -8.75 31.13
C VAL A 246 25.30 -8.67 32.24
N SER A 247 24.94 -9.10 33.46
CA SER A 247 25.86 -9.19 34.62
C SER A 247 27.05 -10.14 34.38
N HIS A 248 26.86 -11.26 33.66
CA HIS A 248 27.96 -12.17 33.31
C HIS A 248 28.85 -11.66 32.18
N ARG A 249 28.31 -10.95 31.18
CA ARG A 249 29.10 -10.36 30.08
C ARG A 249 29.94 -9.17 30.54
N GLU A 250 29.43 -8.32 31.42
CA GLU A 250 30.20 -7.23 32.03
C GLU A 250 31.34 -7.80 32.90
N ASN A 251 31.11 -8.88 33.64
CA ASN A 251 32.17 -9.58 34.38
C ASN A 251 33.24 -10.20 33.46
N LEU A 252 32.87 -10.80 32.32
CA LEU A 252 33.81 -11.38 31.36
C LEU A 252 34.65 -10.31 30.64
N ASN A 253 34.05 -9.17 30.30
CA ASN A 253 34.79 -8.03 29.72
C ASN A 253 35.73 -7.38 30.73
N ASN A 254 35.34 -7.27 32.00
CA ASN A 254 36.21 -6.78 33.08
C ASN A 254 37.37 -7.74 33.39
N VAL A 255 37.17 -9.05 33.27
CA VAL A 255 38.25 -10.05 33.40
C VAL A 255 39.21 -9.99 32.19
N ALA A 256 38.71 -9.75 30.98
CA ALA A 256 39.54 -9.59 29.79
C ALA A 256 40.38 -8.29 29.79
N GLU A 257 39.84 -7.20 30.34
CA GLU A 257 40.60 -5.96 30.54
C GLU A 257 41.62 -6.04 31.70
N GLY A 258 41.33 -6.83 32.74
CA GLY A 258 42.26 -7.09 33.85
C GLY A 258 43.50 -7.90 33.46
N ILE A 259 43.37 -8.81 32.47
CA ILE A 259 44.49 -9.65 31.99
C ILE A 259 45.42 -8.86 31.05
N ASN A 260 44.93 -7.84 30.35
CA ASN A 260 45.74 -7.01 29.44
C ASN A 260 46.59 -5.94 30.15
N ASN A 261 46.34 -5.66 31.44
CA ASN A 261 47.13 -4.70 32.22
C ASN A 261 48.25 -5.33 33.07
N THR A 262 48.46 -6.65 33.02
CA THR A 262 49.54 -7.33 33.76
C THR A 262 50.74 -7.75 32.89
N SER A 263 50.78 -7.38 31.61
CA SER A 263 51.88 -7.70 30.67
C SER A 263 52.53 -6.47 30.00
N LYS A 264 52.58 -5.33 30.71
CA LYS A 264 53.56 -4.28 30.42
C LYS A 264 54.32 -3.96 31.69
N LYS A 265 55.59 -4.41 31.69
CA LYS A 265 56.66 -3.93 32.56
C LYS A 265 56.72 -2.41 32.61
#